data_AF-C5NP18-F1
#
_entry.id   AF-C5NP18-F1
#
_cell.length_a   1.000
_cell.length_b   1.000
_cell.length_c   1.000
_cell.angle_alpha   90.00
_cell.angle_beta   90.00
_cell.angle_gamma   90.00
#
_symmetry.space_group_name_H-M   'P 1'
#
loop_
_entity.id
_entity.type
_entity.pdbx_description
1 polymer ?
#
loop_
_entity_poly.entity_id
_entity_poly.type
_entity_poly.pdbx_seq_one_letter_code
_entity_poly.pdbx_strand_id
1 'polypeptide(L)'
;MKEKLAGTILLCAIVPLAVVSYLFIVIVGTFGNPARVRQGVRALDHFVNATLFNGYAWESLSSHAWRERDKRWAKIVIKITDFFDKNHCQKANKREQPIVDLVLERKLTEQTVGKQL
;
A
#
# COMPACT_ATOMS: atom_id res chain seq x y z
N MET A 1 -8.06 27.59 -2.89
CA MET A 1 -9.40 27.21 -3.40
C MET A 1 -9.33 26.32 -4.65
N LYS A 2 -8.51 26.64 -5.66
CA LYS A 2 -8.39 25.83 -6.89
C LYS A 2 -7.95 24.38 -6.63
N GLU A 3 -7.01 24.16 -5.72
CA GLU A 3 -6.54 22.81 -5.36
C GLU A 3 -7.59 21.96 -4.67
N LYS A 4 -8.36 22.54 -3.74
CA LYS A 4 -9.47 21.84 -3.06
C LYS A 4 -10.54 21.42 -4.07
N LEU A 5 -10.89 22.29 -5.02
CA LEU A 5 -11.86 21.99 -6.07
C LEU A 5 -11.34 20.92 -7.04
N ALA A 6 -10.09 21.04 -7.51
CA ALA A 6 -9.46 20.04 -8.37
C ALA A 6 -9.38 18.68 -7.66
N GLY A 7 -9.01 18.67 -6.37
CA GLY A 7 -9.01 17.48 -5.53
C GLY A 7 -10.40 16.86 -5.39
N THR A 8 -11.44 17.66 -5.15
CA THR A 8 -12.82 17.16 -5.08
C THR A 8 -13.27 16.54 -6.40
N ILE A 9 -13.03 17.20 -7.52
CA ILE A 9 -13.38 16.67 -8.85
C ILE A 9 -12.66 15.35 -9.11
N LEU A 10 -11.36 15.30 -8.80
CA LEU A 10 -10.55 14.10 -8.92
C LEU A 10 -11.10 12.96 -8.06
N LEU A 11 -11.46 13.23 -6.80
CA LEU A 11 -12.03 12.25 -5.89
C LEU A 11 -13.39 11.74 -6.39
N CYS A 12 -14.25 12.61 -6.91
CA CYS A 12 -15.53 12.20 -7.51
C CYS A 12 -15.36 11.25 -8.69
N ALA A 13 -14.24 11.32 -9.42
CA ALA A 13 -13.94 10.39 -10.52
C ALA A 13 -13.23 9.12 -10.02
N ILE A 14 -12.20 9.26 -9.17
CA ILE A 14 -11.37 8.14 -8.73
C ILE A 14 -12.10 7.20 -7.79
N VAL A 15 -12.91 7.72 -6.86
CA VAL A 15 -13.57 6.87 -5.85
C VAL A 15 -14.53 5.86 -6.49
N PRO A 16 -15.42 6.23 -7.42
CA PRO A 16 -16.25 5.24 -8.13
C PRO A 16 -15.42 4.22 -8.91
N LEU A 17 -14.35 4.66 -9.58
CA LEU A 17 -13.45 3.75 -10.31
C LEU A 17 -12.72 2.77 -9.38
N ALA A 18 -12.34 3.21 -8.18
CA ALA A 18 -11.76 2.35 -7.16
C ALA A 18 -12.78 1.29 -6.69
N VAL A 19 -14.04 1.67 -6.47
CA VAL A 19 -15.12 0.73 -6.13
C VAL A 19 -15.31 -0.31 -7.23
N VAL A 20 -15.37 0.10 -8.50
CA VAL A 20 -15.45 -0.82 -9.65
C VAL A 20 -14.23 -1.75 -9.68
N SER A 21 -13.04 -1.23 -9.41
CA SER A 21 -11.81 -2.02 -9.36
C SER A 21 -11.84 -3.07 -8.25
N TYR A 22 -12.43 -2.76 -7.08
CA TYR A 22 -12.62 -3.75 -6.01
C TYR A 22 -13.56 -4.87 -6.42
N LEU A 23 -14.71 -4.54 -7.02
CA LEU A 23 -15.63 -5.55 -7.54
C LEU A 23 -14.95 -6.42 -8.59
N PHE A 24 -14.17 -5.82 -9.48
CA PHE A 24 -13.41 -6.54 -10.50
C PHE A 24 -12.36 -7.49 -9.89
N ILE A 25 -11.60 -7.04 -8.88
CA ILE A 25 -10.64 -7.86 -8.16
C ILE A 25 -11.34 -9.07 -7.51
N VAL A 26 -12.48 -8.85 -6.84
CA VAL A 26 -13.24 -9.92 -6.18
C VAL A 26 -13.74 -10.95 -7.20
N ILE A 27 -14.38 -10.50 -8.29
CA ILE A 27 -14.95 -11.39 -9.30
C ILE A 27 -13.85 -12.19 -10.01
N VAL A 28 -12.84 -11.51 -10.54
CA VAL A 28 -11.78 -12.17 -11.33
C VAL A 28 -10.80 -12.95 -10.46
N GLY A 29 -10.56 -12.51 -9.22
CA GLY A 29 -9.73 -13.24 -8.26
C GLY A 29 -10.38 -14.54 -7.78
N THR A 30 -11.71 -14.59 -7.70
CA THR A 30 -12.45 -15.76 -7.22
C THR A 30 -12.81 -16.74 -8.35
N PHE A 31 -13.24 -16.22 -9.51
CA PHE A 31 -13.77 -17.05 -10.61
C PHE A 31 -12.90 -17.04 -11.86
N GLY A 32 -11.89 -16.17 -11.94
CA GLY A 32 -11.05 -15.98 -13.12
C GLY A 32 -9.59 -16.34 -12.87
N ASN A 33 -8.69 -15.69 -13.62
CA ASN A 33 -7.24 -15.88 -13.47
C ASN A 33 -6.67 -14.89 -12.44
N PRO A 34 -6.17 -15.36 -11.28
CA PRO A 34 -5.62 -14.49 -10.24
C PRO A 34 -4.41 -13.67 -10.70
N ALA A 35 -3.67 -14.12 -11.74
CA ALA A 35 -2.55 -13.37 -12.28
C ALA A 35 -2.99 -12.01 -12.85
N ARG A 36 -4.21 -11.91 -13.40
CA ARG A 36 -4.76 -10.66 -13.95
C ARG A 36 -4.98 -9.58 -12.89
N VAL A 37 -5.35 -9.99 -11.68
CA VAL A 37 -5.66 -9.07 -10.58
C VAL A 37 -4.51 -8.91 -9.58
N ARG A 38 -3.44 -9.70 -9.71
CA ARG A 38 -2.32 -9.73 -8.75
C ARG A 38 -1.72 -8.36 -8.47
N GLN A 39 -1.47 -7.57 -9.52
CA GLN A 39 -0.92 -6.22 -9.34
C GLN A 39 -1.94 -5.26 -8.71
N GLY A 40 -3.23 -5.41 -9.03
CA GLY A 40 -4.30 -4.63 -8.39
C GLY A 40 -4.42 -4.93 -6.89
N VAL A 41 -4.33 -6.21 -6.50
CA VAL A 41 -4.32 -6.61 -5.08
C VAL A 41 -3.10 -6.04 -4.35
N ARG A 42 -1.92 -6.04 -4.99
CA ARG A 42 -0.73 -5.40 -4.41
C ARG A 42 -0.90 -3.89 -4.26
N ALA A 43 -1.44 -3.21 -5.26
CA ALA A 43 -1.70 -1.77 -5.17
C ALA A 43 -2.70 -1.45 -4.04
N LEU A 44 -3.73 -2.28 -3.87
CA LEU A 44 -4.68 -2.17 -2.76
C LEU A 44 -3.99 -2.38 -1.40
N ASP A 45 -3.13 -3.37 -1.27
CA ASP A 45 -2.35 -3.58 -0.04
C ASP A 45 -1.48 -2.37 0.31
N HIS A 46 -0.79 -1.79 -0.67
CA HIS A 46 -0.03 -0.56 -0.50
C HIS A 46 -0.91 0.64 -0.15
N PHE A 47 -2.09 0.76 -0.75
CA PHE A 47 -3.06 1.80 -0.42
C PHE A 47 -3.55 1.67 1.03
N VAL A 48 -3.92 0.46 1.46
CA VAL A 48 -4.32 0.18 2.85
C VAL A 48 -3.19 0.49 3.81
N ASN A 49 -1.96 0.09 3.48
CA ASN A 49 -0.79 0.40 4.28
C ASN A 49 -0.58 1.91 4.43
N ALA A 50 -0.63 2.66 3.33
CA ALA A 50 -0.43 4.11 3.35
C ALA A 50 -1.54 4.86 4.08
N THR A 51 -2.80 4.42 3.92
CA THR A 51 -3.97 5.14 4.47
C THR A 51 -4.31 4.77 5.91
N LEU A 52 -4.26 3.49 6.27
CA LEU A 52 -4.67 3.02 7.60
C LEU A 52 -3.50 2.83 8.56
N PHE A 53 -2.32 2.50 8.03
CA PHE A 53 -1.15 2.17 8.86
C PHE A 53 -0.06 3.24 8.82
N ASN A 54 -0.29 4.34 8.09
CA ASN A 54 0.68 5.43 7.93
C ASN A 54 2.03 4.93 7.40
N GLY A 55 1.99 3.93 6.51
CA GLY A 55 3.17 3.41 5.82
C GLY A 55 3.46 4.16 4.52
N TYR A 56 4.50 3.72 3.82
CA TYR A 56 4.81 4.27 2.51
C TYR A 56 3.89 3.69 1.41
N ALA A 57 3.53 4.50 0.43
CA ALA A 57 2.73 4.06 -0.72
C ALA A 57 3.46 3.05 -1.63
N TRP A 58 4.77 2.87 -1.45
CA TRP A 58 5.61 1.94 -2.21
C TRP A 58 6.10 0.74 -1.37
N GLU A 59 5.49 0.48 -0.21
CA GLU A 59 5.70 -0.76 0.55
C GLU A 59 4.36 -1.45 0.90
N SER A 60 4.38 -2.77 0.97
CA SER A 60 3.26 -3.60 1.44
C SER A 60 3.01 -3.43 2.94
N LEU A 61 1.78 -3.72 3.39
CA LEU A 61 1.46 -3.76 4.81
C LEU A 61 2.35 -4.77 5.56
N SER A 62 2.64 -5.90 4.91
CA SER A 62 3.48 -6.96 5.50
C SER A 62 4.93 -6.53 5.65
N SER A 63 5.49 -5.82 4.67
CA SER A 63 6.83 -5.24 4.77
C SER A 63 6.90 -4.20 5.89
N HIS A 64 5.92 -3.29 5.93
CA HIS A 64 5.82 -2.24 6.94
C HIS A 64 5.68 -2.82 8.35
N ALA A 65 4.83 -3.84 8.53
CA ALA A 65 4.66 -4.52 9.80
C ALA A 65 5.98 -5.11 10.32
N TRP A 66 6.82 -5.68 9.45
CA TRP A 66 8.13 -6.20 9.89
C TRP A 66 9.12 -5.08 10.25
N ARG A 67 9.14 -3.98 9.48
CA ARG A 67 9.94 -2.79 9.78
C ARG A 67 9.58 -2.22 11.15
N GLU A 68 8.29 -2.22 11.48
CA GLU A 68 7.71 -1.72 12.72
C GLU A 68 7.35 -2.82 13.74
N ARG A 69 8.03 -3.98 13.69
CA ARG A 69 7.69 -5.22 14.45
C ARG A 69 7.55 -5.07 15.96
N ASP A 70 8.06 -3.99 16.53
CA ASP A 70 7.95 -3.72 17.96
C ASP A 70 6.56 -3.15 18.35
N LYS A 71 5.82 -2.58 17.39
CA LYS A 71 4.47 -2.03 17.60
C LYS A 71 3.41 -3.14 17.77
N ARG A 72 2.40 -2.87 18.61
CA ARG A 72 1.32 -3.85 18.92
C ARG A 72 0.57 -4.31 17.67
N TRP A 73 0.19 -3.38 16.79
CA TRP A 73 -0.52 -3.71 15.55
C TRP A 73 0.34 -4.58 14.63
N ALA A 74 1.64 -4.28 14.55
CA ALA A 74 2.59 -5.02 13.71
C ALA A 74 2.75 -6.46 14.19
N LYS A 75 2.84 -6.68 15.51
CA LYS A 75 2.85 -8.04 16.10
C LYS A 75 1.58 -8.81 15.77
N ILE A 76 0.42 -8.17 15.74
CA ILE A 76 -0.84 -8.80 15.33
C ILE A 76 -0.78 -9.20 13.86
N VAL A 77 -0.38 -8.29 12.97
CA VAL A 77 -0.25 -8.56 11.53
C VAL A 77 0.74 -9.71 11.29
N ILE A 78 1.94 -9.65 11.88
CA ILE A 78 2.97 -10.70 11.76
C ILE A 78 2.42 -12.04 12.24
N LYS A 79 1.75 -12.09 13.39
CA LYS A 79 1.19 -13.34 13.92
C LYS A 79 0.12 -13.94 13.00
N ILE A 80 -0.76 -13.11 12.46
CA ILE A 80 -1.82 -13.56 11.55
C ILE A 80 -1.22 -14.08 10.25
N THR A 81 -0.28 -13.35 9.63
CA THR A 81 0.31 -13.76 8.36
C THR A 81 1.24 -14.97 8.51
N ASP A 82 1.98 -15.08 9.62
CA ASP A 82 2.83 -16.24 9.92
C ASP A 82 2.04 -17.54 10.10
N PHE A 83 0.76 -17.46 10.47
CA PHE A 83 -0.12 -18.61 10.52
C PHE A 83 -0.39 -19.21 9.12
N PHE A 84 -0.48 -18.35 8.09
CA PHE A 84 -0.71 -18.78 6.71
C PHE A 84 0.59 -19.10 5.96
N ASP A 85 1.66 -18.35 6.23
CA ASP A 85 2.97 -18.52 5.60
C ASP A 85 4.09 -18.16 6.58
N LYS A 86 4.92 -19.13 6.99
CA LYS A 86 5.98 -18.89 7.97
C LYS A 86 6.94 -17.79 7.53
N ASN A 87 7.25 -16.86 8.43
CA ASN A 87 8.11 -15.71 8.22
C ASN A 87 7.64 -14.81 7.06
N HIS A 88 6.33 -14.68 6.87
CA HIS A 88 5.75 -13.96 5.73
C HIS A 88 6.20 -12.51 5.68
N CYS A 89 6.02 -11.78 6.79
CA CYS A 89 6.37 -10.36 6.90
C CYS A 89 7.89 -10.14 6.77
N GLN A 90 8.72 -11.03 7.32
CA GLN A 90 10.18 -10.97 7.15
C GLN A 90 10.58 -11.11 5.67
N LYS A 91 10.01 -12.09 4.97
CA LYS A 91 10.25 -12.29 3.53
C LYS A 91 9.78 -11.11 2.69
N ALA A 92 8.63 -10.51 3.03
CA ALA A 92 8.11 -9.31 2.38
C ALA A 92 9.08 -8.14 2.55
N ASN A 93 9.49 -7.87 3.79
CA ASN A 93 10.42 -6.79 4.09
C ASN A 93 11.78 -6.96 3.42
N LYS A 94 12.35 -8.18 3.42
CA LYS A 94 13.62 -8.44 2.73
C LYS A 94 13.59 -8.08 1.24
N ARG A 95 12.42 -8.17 0.58
CA ARG A 95 12.26 -7.81 -0.84
C ARG A 95 12.00 -6.33 -1.07
N GLU A 96 11.30 -5.67 -0.15
CA GLU A 96 10.75 -4.33 -0.37
C GLU A 96 11.53 -3.23 0.36
N GLN A 97 12.23 -3.55 1.45
CA GLN A 97 13.06 -2.61 2.19
C GLN A 97 14.09 -1.89 1.31
N PRO A 98 14.79 -2.56 0.35
CA PRO A 98 15.71 -1.86 -0.54
C PRO A 98 15.04 -0.75 -1.38
N ILE A 99 13.76 -0.90 -1.72
CA ILE A 99 13.00 0.14 -2.45
C ILE A 99 12.71 1.31 -1.52
N VAL A 100 12.30 1.02 -0.28
CA VAL A 100 12.06 2.04 0.74
C VAL A 100 13.33 2.84 1.01
N ASP A 101 14.44 2.13 1.23
CA ASP A 101 15.74 2.73 1.50
C ASP A 101 16.18 3.62 0.32
N LEU A 102 16.04 3.14 -0.92
CA LEU A 102 16.35 3.92 -2.11
C LEU A 102 15.53 5.22 -2.18
N VAL A 103 14.21 5.14 -1.97
CA VAL A 103 13.33 6.31 -2.04
C VAL A 103 13.68 7.35 -0.97
N LEU A 104 14.02 6.90 0.24
CA LEU A 104 14.41 7.76 1.35
C LEU A 104 15.80 8.36 1.16
N GLU A 105 16.79 7.55 0.80
CA GLU A 105 18.17 7.97 0.54
C GLU A 105 18.22 9.04 -0.55
N ARG A 106 17.43 8.85 -1.62
CA ARG A 106 17.34 9.76 -2.75
C ARG A 106 16.35 10.91 -2.54
N LYS A 107 15.72 11.01 -1.36
CA LYS A 107 14.75 12.05 -1.01
C LYS A 107 13.59 12.19 -2.01
N LEU A 108 13.21 11.09 -2.66
CA LEU A 108 12.20 11.12 -3.75
C LEU A 108 10.77 11.37 -3.24
N THR A 109 10.56 11.28 -1.92
CA THR A 109 9.29 11.63 -1.28
C THR A 109 9.18 13.10 -0.86
N GLU A 110 10.27 13.88 -0.92
CA GLU A 110 10.23 15.28 -0.52
C GLU A 110 9.40 16.10 -1.52
N GLN A 111 8.59 17.02 -1.01
CA GLN A 111 7.79 17.91 -1.85
C GLN A 111 8.70 18.85 -2.65
N THR A 112 8.64 18.74 -3.98
CA THR A 112 9.44 19.54 -4.92
C THR A 112 8.69 20.76 -5.46
N VAL A 113 7.37 20.79 -5.38
CA VAL A 113 6.51 21.89 -5.86
C VAL A 113 5.68 22.44 -4.71
N GLY A 114 5.69 23.76 -4.50
CA GLY A 114 4.84 24.43 -3.51
C GLY A 114 5.41 24.53 -2.10
N LYS A 115 6.74 24.40 -1.90
CA LYS A 115 7.37 24.85 -0.65
C LYS A 115 7.17 26.37 -0.52
N GLN A 116 6.20 26.79 0.29
CA GLN A 116 6.25 28.14 0.85
C GLN A 116 7.41 28.14 1.87
N LEU A 117 8.43 28.94 1.57
CA LEU A 117 9.47 29.32 2.53
C LEU A 117 8.84 30.12 3.68
#